data_AF-A0A1M6HM15-F1
#
_entry.id   AF-A0A1M6HM15-F1
#
_cell.length_a   1.000
_cell.length_b   1.000
_cell.length_c   1.000
_cell.angle_alpha   90.00
_cell.angle_beta   90.00
_cell.angle_gamma   90.00
#
_symmetry.space_group_name_H-M   'P 1'
#
loop_
_entity.id
_entity.type
_entity.pdbx_description
1 polymer ?
#
loop_
_entity_poly.entity_id
_entity_poly.type
_entity_poly.pdbx_seq_one_letter_code
_entity_poly.pdbx_strand_id
1 'polypeptide(L)'
;MRTISLLIALTSLTLSNAFAADGKTVYATCAACHQAEGQGIPGAFPPLTESEWVNGPVENLIRIQLRGLSGPIKVKGVEYNSVMAPLANQSDEEIAAVLTYIRSHFGNNSGPVSADEVKALRSEVGKPMLTVADLIDPSTVTEETPDTTETSADTESPETSVDAPKDSKKVGSMEHTSSITTGLVIGFLAWAGLCIVPAITGLGRGR
;
A
#
# COMPACT_ATOMS: atom_id res chain seq x y z
N MET A 1 -6.84 51.91 -42.79
CA MET A 1 -7.72 50.83 -42.26
C MET A 1 -6.81 49.77 -41.65
N ARG A 2 -7.19 49.26 -40.47
CA ARG A 2 -6.31 48.76 -39.39
C ARG A 2 -5.66 47.40 -39.70
N THR A 3 -4.34 47.32 -39.54
CA THR A 3 -3.56 46.07 -39.53
C THR A 3 -3.75 45.34 -38.20
N ILE A 4 -4.32 44.13 -38.25
CA ILE A 4 -4.57 43.27 -37.10
C ILE A 4 -3.36 42.37 -36.91
N SER A 5 -2.51 42.69 -35.93
CA SER A 5 -1.43 41.81 -35.47
C SER A 5 -2.02 40.76 -34.52
N LEU A 6 -2.16 39.53 -35.03
CA LEU A 6 -2.56 38.36 -34.25
C LEU A 6 -1.32 37.78 -33.55
N LEU A 7 -1.11 38.15 -32.29
CA LEU A 7 -0.13 37.53 -31.40
C LEU A 7 -0.69 36.21 -30.87
N ILE A 8 -0.34 35.11 -31.52
CA ILE A 8 -0.58 33.76 -31.01
C ILE A 8 0.47 33.50 -29.92
N ALA A 9 0.07 33.60 -28.65
CA ALA A 9 0.89 33.17 -27.54
C ALA A 9 0.94 31.63 -27.54
N LEU A 10 2.04 31.06 -28.03
CA LEU A 10 2.36 29.65 -27.81
C LEU A 10 2.75 29.47 -26.33
N THR A 11 1.76 29.20 -25.49
CA THR A 11 2.00 28.66 -24.15
C THR A 11 2.47 27.21 -24.32
N SER A 12 3.79 27.01 -24.27
CA SER A 12 4.39 25.69 -24.20
C SER A 12 3.93 24.98 -22.93
N LEU A 13 2.98 24.06 -23.05
CA LEU A 13 2.63 23.12 -21.99
C LEU A 13 3.80 22.14 -21.88
N THR A 14 4.75 22.43 -20.99
CA THR A 14 5.80 21.48 -20.63
C THR A 14 5.12 20.33 -19.89
N LEU A 15 4.82 19.23 -20.60
CA LEU A 15 4.57 17.94 -19.96
C LEU A 15 5.87 17.55 -19.26
N SER A 16 5.97 17.83 -17.97
CA SER A 16 7.00 17.23 -17.11
C SER A 16 6.73 15.73 -17.10
N ASN A 17 7.45 15.00 -17.95
CA ASN A 17 7.43 13.55 -18.00
C ASN A 17 8.25 13.01 -16.82
N ALA A 18 7.73 13.17 -15.60
CA ALA A 18 8.18 12.41 -14.46
C ALA A 18 7.66 10.97 -14.67
N PHE A 19 8.54 10.06 -15.07
CA PHE A 19 8.26 8.64 -14.92
C PHE A 19 8.14 8.37 -13.42
N ALA A 20 6.89 8.31 -12.92
CA ALA A 20 6.65 7.95 -11.54
C ALA A 20 7.21 6.54 -11.31
N ALA A 21 8.03 6.38 -10.26
CA ALA A 21 8.50 5.07 -9.85
C ALA A 21 7.29 4.18 -9.49
N ASP A 22 7.34 2.89 -9.84
CA ASP A 22 6.30 1.95 -9.44
C ASP A 22 6.53 1.51 -8.00
N GLY A 23 5.70 2.00 -7.07
CA GLY A 23 5.83 1.73 -5.64
C GLY A 23 5.79 0.24 -5.29
N LYS A 24 5.05 -0.58 -6.04
CA LYS A 24 5.03 -2.04 -5.84
C LYS A 24 6.36 -2.68 -6.19
N THR A 25 6.97 -2.23 -7.29
CA THR A 25 8.29 -2.71 -7.70
C THR A 25 9.35 -2.32 -6.67
N VAL A 26 9.32 -1.09 -6.17
CA VAL A 26 10.25 -0.63 -5.11
C VAL A 26 10.03 -1.38 -3.79
N TYR A 27 8.77 -1.75 -3.47
CA TYR A 27 8.43 -2.53 -2.28
C TYR A 27 9.11 -3.91 -2.22
N ALA A 28 9.58 -4.45 -3.35
CA ALA A 28 10.31 -5.73 -3.36
C ALA A 28 11.53 -5.73 -2.42
N THR A 29 12.20 -4.59 -2.25
CA THR A 29 13.29 -4.44 -1.27
C THR A 29 12.77 -4.49 0.17
N CYS A 30 11.63 -3.84 0.45
CA CYS A 30 10.99 -3.80 1.77
C CYS A 30 10.45 -5.18 2.18
N ALA A 31 9.96 -5.95 1.20
CA ALA A 31 9.36 -7.26 1.39
C ALA A 31 10.34 -8.30 1.97
N ALA A 32 11.66 -8.09 1.83
CA ALA A 32 12.66 -8.97 2.45
C ALA A 32 12.51 -9.08 3.97
N CYS A 33 12.04 -8.00 4.62
CA CYS A 33 11.79 -7.97 6.06
C CYS A 33 10.29 -7.90 6.37
N HIS A 34 9.55 -7.01 5.71
CA HIS A 34 8.13 -6.79 5.96
C HIS A 34 7.21 -7.81 5.28
N GLN A 35 7.78 -8.76 4.53
CA GLN A 35 7.08 -9.81 3.79
C GLN A 35 6.22 -9.26 2.64
N ALA A 36 5.80 -10.16 1.75
CA ALA A 36 5.11 -9.78 0.51
C ALA A 36 3.77 -9.07 0.73
N GLU A 37 3.07 -9.39 1.82
CA GLU A 37 1.76 -8.83 2.17
C GLU A 37 1.85 -7.84 3.34
N GLY A 38 3.05 -7.37 3.68
CA GLY A 38 3.25 -6.40 4.76
C GLY A 38 2.98 -6.97 6.17
N GLN A 39 2.86 -8.28 6.32
CA GLN A 39 2.56 -8.94 7.60
C GLN A 39 3.75 -8.98 8.56
N GLY A 40 4.97 -8.72 8.08
CA GLY A 40 6.19 -8.82 8.88
C GLY A 40 6.43 -10.23 9.43
N ILE A 41 7.23 -10.31 10.50
CA ILE A 41 7.50 -11.55 11.23
C ILE A 41 7.35 -11.23 12.72
N PRO A 42 6.36 -11.80 13.44
CA PRO A 42 6.17 -11.56 14.86
C PRO A 42 7.46 -11.73 15.67
N GLY A 43 7.78 -10.75 16.51
CA GLY A 43 9.01 -10.74 17.32
C GLY A 43 10.30 -10.35 16.59
N ALA A 44 10.28 -10.17 15.25
CA ALA A 44 11.46 -9.79 14.46
C ALA A 44 11.23 -8.55 13.59
N PHE A 45 10.20 -8.53 12.76
CA PHE A 45 9.89 -7.41 11.86
C PHE A 45 8.44 -6.97 12.02
N PRO A 46 8.17 -5.68 12.29
CA PRO A 46 6.83 -5.21 12.51
C PRO A 46 5.97 -5.31 11.24
N PRO A 47 4.66 -5.57 11.37
CA PRO A 47 3.74 -5.49 10.26
C PRO A 47 3.57 -4.05 9.78
N LEU A 48 3.42 -3.90 8.46
CA LEU A 48 2.92 -2.69 7.81
C LEU A 48 1.40 -2.72 7.61
N THR A 49 0.78 -3.91 7.76
CA THR A 49 -0.68 -4.10 7.64
C THR A 49 -1.45 -3.35 8.72
N GLU A 50 -2.33 -2.44 8.32
CA GLU A 50 -3.17 -1.61 9.21
C GLU A 50 -2.38 -0.99 10.38
N SER A 51 -1.13 -0.60 10.14
CA SER A 51 -0.23 -0.13 11.18
C SER A 51 -0.58 1.30 11.58
N GLU A 52 -0.65 1.57 12.88
CA GLU A 52 -0.87 2.92 13.42
C GLU A 52 0.24 3.89 12.97
N TRP A 53 1.46 3.39 12.78
CA TRP A 53 2.59 4.19 12.29
C TRP A 53 2.51 4.46 10.79
N VAL A 54 1.96 3.52 10.01
CA VAL A 54 1.75 3.71 8.58
C VAL A 54 0.61 4.69 8.32
N ASN A 55 -0.47 4.61 9.11
CA ASN A 55 -1.64 5.47 8.94
C ASN A 55 -1.54 6.82 9.66
N GLY A 56 -0.53 7.00 10.52
CA GLY A 56 -0.25 8.26 11.20
C GLY A 56 0.46 9.31 10.31
N PRO A 57 1.17 10.26 10.95
CA PRO A 57 1.92 11.32 10.28
C PRO A 57 2.86 10.78 9.20
N VAL A 58 2.71 11.28 7.97
CA VAL A 58 3.55 10.89 6.83
C VAL A 58 5.04 11.17 7.09
N GLU A 59 5.33 12.23 7.84
CA GLU A 59 6.69 12.61 8.22
C GLU A 59 7.44 11.46 8.92
N ASN A 60 6.76 10.68 9.75
CA ASN A 60 7.39 9.54 10.44
C ASN A 60 7.94 8.52 9.43
N LEU A 61 7.15 8.14 8.42
CA LEU A 61 7.56 7.16 7.42
C LEU A 61 8.73 7.67 6.59
N ILE A 62 8.69 8.94 6.18
CA ILE A 62 9.79 9.54 5.41
C ILE A 62 11.07 9.57 6.26
N ARG A 63 10.99 10.00 7.52
CA ARG A 63 12.14 10.05 8.43
C ARG A 63 12.70 8.66 8.71
N ILE A 64 11.85 7.66 8.94
CA ILE A 64 12.26 6.25 9.10
C ILE A 64 12.98 5.77 7.83
N GLN A 65 12.47 6.10 6.64
CA GLN A 65 13.09 5.71 5.38
C GLN A 65 14.50 6.31 5.21
N LEU A 66 14.67 7.58 5.62
CA LEU A 66 15.92 8.33 5.45
C LEU A 66 16.96 8.06 6.55
N ARG A 67 16.54 7.84 7.80
CA ARG A 67 17.44 7.70 8.98
C ARG A 67 17.48 6.29 9.57
N GLY A 68 16.56 5.43 9.18
CA GLY A 68 16.33 4.15 9.85
C GLY A 68 15.67 4.32 11.20
N LEU A 69 15.33 3.20 11.84
CA LEU A 69 14.70 3.14 13.15
C LEU A 69 15.34 2.03 14.00
N SER A 70 15.54 2.33 15.28
CA SER A 70 16.05 1.36 16.26
C SER A 70 15.37 1.52 17.62
N GLY A 71 15.55 0.50 18.46
CA GLY A 71 14.99 0.47 19.80
C GLY A 71 13.57 -0.11 19.84
N PRO A 72 12.98 -0.15 21.04
CA PRO A 72 11.66 -0.73 21.24
C PRO A 72 10.57 0.12 20.57
N ILE A 73 9.77 -0.52 19.71
CA ILE A 73 8.55 0.03 19.11
C ILE A 73 7.40 -0.94 19.29
N LYS A 74 6.21 -0.40 19.54
CA LYS A 74 4.97 -1.16 19.62
C LYS A 74 4.17 -0.95 18.33
N VAL A 75 3.77 -2.03 17.69
CA VAL A 75 2.93 -2.00 16.48
C VAL A 75 1.79 -2.99 16.68
N LYS A 76 0.54 -2.52 16.56
CA LYS A 76 -0.67 -3.33 16.82
C LYS A 76 -0.63 -4.10 18.14
N GLY A 77 -0.11 -3.48 19.19
CA GLY A 77 -0.05 -4.09 20.51
C GLY A 77 1.19 -4.96 20.78
N VAL A 78 2.00 -5.28 19.77
CA VAL A 78 3.17 -6.18 19.89
C VAL A 78 4.46 -5.35 19.91
N GLU A 79 5.38 -5.70 20.80
CA GLU A 79 6.70 -5.05 20.88
C GLU A 79 7.70 -5.66 19.90
N TYR A 80 8.50 -4.80 19.28
CA TYR A 80 9.61 -5.11 18.39
C TYR A 80 10.83 -4.31 18.83
N ASN A 81 12.01 -4.93 18.79
CA ASN A 81 13.27 -4.25 19.14
C ASN A 81 14.36 -4.64 18.14
N SER A 82 14.10 -4.32 16.88
CA SER A 82 14.99 -4.58 15.75
C SER A 82 15.52 -3.26 15.19
N VAL A 83 16.48 -3.36 14.28
CA VAL A 83 17.03 -2.22 13.55
C VAL A 83 16.57 -2.26 12.10
N MET A 84 15.90 -1.21 11.66
CA MET A 84 15.65 -0.93 10.25
C MET A 84 16.74 0.03 9.76
N ALA A 85 17.59 -0.44 8.85
CA ALA A 85 18.62 0.40 8.25
C ALA A 85 18.01 1.52 7.39
N PRO A 86 18.65 2.70 7.31
CA PRO A 86 18.23 3.73 6.37
C PRO A 86 18.36 3.24 4.92
N LEU A 87 17.40 3.57 4.06
CA LEU A 87 17.51 3.40 2.61
C LEU A 87 17.49 4.77 1.90
N ALA A 88 18.26 5.72 2.44
CA ALA A 88 18.38 7.07 1.88
C ALA A 88 19.02 7.12 0.49
N ASN A 89 19.55 6.00 -0.02
CA ASN A 89 20.13 5.90 -1.35
C ASN A 89 19.07 5.85 -2.48
N GLN A 90 17.81 5.61 -2.14
CA GLN A 90 16.69 5.69 -3.11
C GLN A 90 16.40 7.15 -3.48
N SER A 91 15.88 7.38 -4.68
CA SER A 91 15.46 8.71 -5.14
C SER A 91 14.21 9.22 -4.39
N ASP A 92 13.91 10.52 -4.52
CA ASP A 92 12.71 11.10 -3.90
C ASP A 92 11.43 10.45 -4.45
N GLU A 93 11.43 10.16 -5.75
CA GLU A 93 10.33 9.50 -6.46
C GLU A 93 10.17 8.04 -6.03
N GLU A 94 11.27 7.31 -5.85
CA GLU A 94 11.23 5.91 -5.38
C GLU A 94 10.68 5.83 -3.95
N ILE A 95 11.13 6.71 -3.06
CA ILE A 95 10.65 6.79 -1.67
C ILE A 95 9.17 7.17 -1.66
N ALA A 96 8.79 8.23 -2.37
CA ALA A 96 7.40 8.67 -2.46
C ALA A 96 6.48 7.55 -2.99
N ALA A 97 6.93 6.84 -4.03
CA ALA A 97 6.17 5.75 -4.61
C ALA A 97 5.99 4.57 -3.64
N VAL A 98 7.05 4.10 -2.98
CA VAL A 98 6.95 2.96 -2.06
C VAL A 98 6.14 3.29 -0.81
N LEU A 99 6.29 4.49 -0.26
CA LEU A 99 5.50 4.92 0.89
C LEU A 99 4.03 5.09 0.52
N THR A 100 3.73 5.62 -0.67
CA THR A 100 2.36 5.67 -1.21
C THR A 100 1.77 4.27 -1.37
N TYR A 101 2.53 3.32 -1.92
CA TYR A 101 2.10 1.93 -2.05
C TYR A 101 1.77 1.33 -0.68
N ILE A 102 2.66 1.46 0.30
CA ILE A 102 2.45 0.96 1.67
C ILE A 102 1.21 1.59 2.32
N ARG A 103 0.99 2.91 2.17
CA ARG A 103 -0.13 3.65 2.77
C ARG A 103 -1.50 3.35 2.15
N SER A 104 -1.53 2.81 0.94
CA SER A 104 -2.76 2.47 0.20
C SER A 104 -3.01 0.96 0.08
N HIS A 105 -2.09 0.13 0.56
CA HIS A 105 -2.16 -1.33 0.50
C HIS A 105 -2.16 -1.93 1.91
N PHE A 106 -2.31 -3.25 2.01
CA PHE A 106 -2.20 -3.99 3.28
C PHE A 106 -3.28 -3.59 4.31
N GLY A 107 -4.44 -3.12 3.84
CA GLY A 107 -5.52 -2.63 4.69
C GLY A 107 -5.32 -1.19 5.19
N ASN A 108 -4.22 -0.51 4.79
CA ASN A 108 -4.02 0.89 5.10
C ASN A 108 -4.90 1.78 4.20
N ASN A 109 -5.32 2.92 4.74
CA ASN A 109 -6.17 3.88 4.05
C ASN A 109 -5.72 5.31 4.35
N SER A 110 -4.52 5.65 3.87
CA SER A 110 -3.91 6.95 4.12
C SER A 110 -3.48 7.62 2.82
N GLY A 111 -3.46 8.96 2.84
CA GLY A 111 -3.12 9.77 1.67
C GLY A 111 -1.73 9.46 1.07
N PRO A 112 -1.52 9.74 -0.23
CA PRO A 112 -0.26 9.47 -0.91
C PRO A 112 0.88 10.33 -0.36
N VAL A 113 2.11 9.95 -0.67
CA VAL A 113 3.33 10.70 -0.37
C VAL A 113 3.89 11.26 -1.67
N SER A 114 4.16 12.56 -1.71
CA SER A 114 4.77 13.24 -2.85
C SER A 114 6.29 13.25 -2.77
N ALA A 115 6.95 13.34 -3.94
CA ALA A 115 8.41 13.49 -4.00
C ALA A 115 8.88 14.80 -3.33
N ASP A 116 8.06 15.86 -3.36
CA ASP A 116 8.38 17.14 -2.71
C ASP A 116 8.39 17.03 -1.18
N GLU A 117 7.49 16.26 -0.57
CA GLU A 117 7.50 15.96 0.87
C GLU A 117 8.79 15.20 1.26
N VAL A 118 9.20 14.23 0.44
CA VAL A 118 10.45 13.50 0.66
C VAL A 118 11.65 14.44 0.55
N LYS A 119 11.68 15.26 -0.51
CA LYS A 119 12.74 16.23 -0.77
C LYS A 119 12.88 17.24 0.35
N ALA A 120 11.77 17.73 0.91
CA ALA A 120 11.76 18.66 2.04
C ALA A 120 12.50 18.07 3.27
N LEU A 121 12.45 16.76 3.45
CA LEU A 121 13.08 16.05 4.56
C LEU A 121 14.47 15.50 4.22
N ARG A 122 15.03 15.74 3.04
CA ARG A 122 16.38 15.23 2.68
C ARG A 122 17.51 15.73 3.58
N SER A 123 17.31 16.86 4.27
CA SER A 123 18.26 17.33 5.29
C SER A 123 18.40 16.39 6.49
N GLU A 124 17.49 15.40 6.64
CA GLU A 124 17.56 14.35 7.65
C GLU A 124 18.64 13.30 7.38
N VAL A 125 19.11 13.16 6.14
CA VAL A 125 20.10 12.14 5.76
C VAL A 125 21.42 12.37 6.50
N GLY A 126 21.95 11.31 7.11
CA GLY A 126 23.20 11.34 7.88
C GLY A 126 23.04 11.78 9.35
N LYS A 127 21.84 12.19 9.78
CA LYS A 127 21.53 12.36 11.20
C LYS A 127 21.52 11.01 11.92
N PRO A 128 21.66 10.98 13.26
CA PRO A 128 21.57 9.74 14.04
C PRO A 128 20.28 8.98 13.76
N MET A 129 20.34 7.65 13.89
CA MET A 129 19.17 6.77 13.72
C MET A 129 18.04 7.16 14.67
N LEU A 130 16.80 7.00 14.23
CA LEU A 130 15.63 7.34 15.03
C LEU A 130 15.39 6.32 16.14
N THR A 131 14.76 6.80 17.19
CA THR A 131 14.02 6.01 18.17
C THR A 131 12.56 6.44 18.16
N VAL A 132 11.68 5.68 18.83
CA VAL A 132 10.26 6.04 18.94
C VAL A 132 10.06 7.43 19.59
N ALA A 133 10.97 7.86 20.46
CA ALA A 133 10.91 9.19 21.08
C ALA A 133 11.10 10.35 20.08
N ASP A 134 11.70 10.08 18.92
CA ASP A 134 11.89 11.07 17.86
C ASP A 134 10.71 11.13 16.89
N LEU A 135 9.77 10.19 16.98
CA LEU A 135 8.60 10.07 16.12
C LEU A 135 7.40 10.82 16.70
N ILE A 136 6.54 11.30 15.82
CA ILE A 136 5.26 11.91 16.19
C ILE A 136 4.28 10.79 16.56
N ASP A 137 3.65 10.87 17.73
CA ASP A 137 2.72 9.84 18.20
C ASP A 137 1.46 9.78 17.31
N PRO A 138 1.16 8.65 16.65
CA PRO A 138 0.01 8.53 15.75
C PRO A 138 -1.34 8.70 16.47
N SER A 139 -1.42 8.48 17.78
CA SER A 139 -2.66 8.67 18.56
C SER A 139 -3.02 10.14 18.79
N THR A 140 -2.07 11.06 18.57
CA THR A 140 -2.28 12.50 18.77
C THR A 140 -2.86 13.20 17.54
N VAL A 141 -2.97 12.50 16.41
CA VAL A 141 -3.57 13.01 15.17
C VAL A 141 -5.06 12.65 15.14
N THR A 142 -5.85 13.25 16.02
CA THR A 142 -7.31 13.19 15.90
C THR A 142 -7.76 14.19 14.83
N GLU A 143 -8.16 13.64 13.68
CA GLU A 143 -9.08 14.20 12.67
C GLU A 143 -8.94 15.69 12.33
N GLU A 144 -7.97 16.04 11.49
CA GLU A 144 -8.13 17.18 10.60
C GLU A 144 -8.75 16.67 9.29
N THR A 145 -10.05 16.37 9.36
CA THR A 145 -10.87 16.29 8.14
C THR A 145 -10.84 17.70 7.54
N PRO A 146 -10.40 17.90 6.29
CA PRO A 146 -10.52 19.20 5.65
C PRO A 146 -12.01 19.51 5.54
N ASP A 147 -12.46 20.44 6.37
CA ASP A 147 -13.73 21.14 6.24
C ASP A 147 -13.75 21.82 4.87
N THR A 148 -14.30 21.12 3.87
CA THR A 148 -14.75 21.76 2.64
C THR A 148 -15.91 22.65 3.00
N THR A 149 -15.56 23.88 3.37
CA THR A 149 -16.44 25.04 3.35
C THR A 149 -17.15 25.12 2.00
N GLU A 150 -18.47 25.16 2.11
CA GLU A 150 -19.48 25.37 1.09
C GLU A 150 -19.07 26.34 -0.04
N THR A 151 -19.26 25.91 -1.30
CA THR A 151 -19.74 26.82 -2.34
C THR A 151 -20.34 26.08 -3.54
N SER A 152 -21.36 26.74 -4.11
CA SER A 152 -22.14 26.43 -5.32
C SER A 152 -23.31 25.46 -5.11
N ALA A 153 -24.50 25.98 -4.79
CA ALA A 153 -25.42 26.72 -5.66
C ALA A 153 -26.38 25.79 -6.40
N ASP A 154 -27.65 25.94 -6.05
CA ASP A 154 -28.83 25.41 -6.71
C ASP A 154 -28.84 25.71 -8.22
N THR A 155 -29.24 24.74 -9.03
CA THR A 155 -30.12 25.03 -10.17
C THR A 155 -31.02 23.83 -10.45
N GLU A 156 -32.28 24.18 -10.51
CA GLU A 156 -33.52 23.43 -10.63
C GLU A 156 -33.75 22.76 -12.00
N SER A 157 -34.55 21.67 -11.92
CA SER A 157 -35.47 21.10 -12.93
C SER A 157 -34.97 20.14 -14.02
N PRO A 158 -35.84 19.24 -14.56
CA PRO A 158 -37.12 18.75 -14.04
C PRO A 158 -37.31 17.23 -14.07
N GLU A 159 -38.35 16.82 -13.35
CA GLU A 159 -38.93 15.50 -13.23
C GLU A 159 -39.50 14.96 -14.55
N THR A 160 -39.41 13.64 -14.78
CA THR A 160 -40.48 12.90 -15.46
C THR A 160 -40.66 11.52 -14.81
N SER A 161 -41.79 11.42 -14.11
CA SER A 161 -42.55 10.24 -13.69
C SER A 161 -42.57 9.07 -14.69
N VAL A 162 -42.53 7.82 -14.21
CA VAL A 162 -43.57 6.81 -14.49
C VAL A 162 -43.66 5.78 -13.35
N ASP A 163 -44.90 5.47 -12.99
CA ASP A 163 -45.43 4.70 -11.87
C ASP A 163 -45.01 3.23 -11.69
N ALA A 164 -45.16 2.80 -10.43
CA ALA A 164 -45.22 1.41 -9.96
C ALA A 164 -46.48 0.67 -10.45
N PRO A 165 -46.52 -0.67 -10.28
CA PRO A 165 -47.34 -1.15 -9.18
C PRO A 165 -46.74 -2.31 -8.38
N LYS A 166 -47.11 -2.31 -7.09
CA LYS A 166 -46.98 -3.40 -6.12
C LYS A 166 -47.74 -4.63 -6.61
N ASP A 167 -47.22 -5.83 -6.32
CA ASP A 167 -48.06 -6.84 -5.71
C ASP A 167 -47.27 -7.85 -4.87
N SER A 168 -47.77 -8.03 -3.66
CA SER A 168 -47.24 -8.91 -2.62
C SER A 168 -48.04 -10.19 -2.66
N LYS A 169 -47.40 -11.37 -2.75
CA LYS A 169 -48.06 -12.61 -2.35
C LYS A 169 -47.11 -13.59 -1.66
N LYS A 170 -47.29 -13.61 -0.34
CA LYS A 170 -46.94 -14.62 0.65
C LYS A 170 -47.59 -15.97 0.32
N VAL A 171 -46.81 -17.05 0.23
CA VAL A 171 -47.08 -18.47 0.60
C VAL A 171 -45.70 -19.16 0.49
N GLY A 172 -45.19 -20.03 1.35
CA GLY A 172 -45.65 -20.72 2.55
C GLY A 172 -44.54 -21.71 2.96
N SER A 173 -44.52 -22.09 4.24
CA SER A 173 -43.68 -23.16 4.78
C SER A 173 -43.74 -24.43 3.93
N MET A 174 -42.60 -25.11 3.80
CA MET A 174 -42.58 -26.57 3.72
C MET A 174 -41.20 -27.08 4.12
N GLU A 175 -41.19 -27.65 5.31
CA GLU A 175 -40.13 -28.47 5.89
C GLU A 175 -40.25 -29.86 5.26
N HIS A 176 -39.14 -30.45 4.82
CA HIS A 176 -38.98 -31.89 4.50
C HIS A 176 -37.51 -32.24 4.81
N THR A 177 -37.21 -32.78 5.99
CA THR A 177 -37.09 -34.23 6.28
C THR A 177 -35.93 -34.92 5.58
N SER A 178 -35.03 -35.41 6.43
CA SER A 178 -33.87 -36.27 6.21
C SER A 178 -34.12 -37.52 5.35
N SER A 179 -33.13 -37.93 4.53
CA SER A 179 -32.73 -39.33 4.31
C SER A 179 -31.49 -39.38 3.41
N ILE A 180 -30.31 -39.68 3.96
CA ILE A 180 -29.59 -40.97 3.81
C ILE A 180 -29.53 -41.46 2.36
N THR A 181 -28.36 -41.36 1.72
CA THR A 181 -27.93 -42.37 0.74
C THR A 181 -26.43 -42.61 0.89
N THR A 182 -26.14 -43.84 1.28
CA THR A 182 -24.84 -44.47 1.42
C THR A 182 -24.26 -44.83 0.04
N GLY A 183 -22.94 -44.70 -0.10
CA GLY A 183 -22.14 -45.50 -1.02
C GLY A 183 -21.66 -44.80 -2.29
N LEU A 184 -20.34 -44.68 -2.47
CA LEU A 184 -19.57 -45.73 -3.13
C LEU A 184 -18.09 -45.30 -3.19
N VAL A 185 -17.24 -46.15 -2.64
CA VAL A 185 -15.79 -46.07 -2.69
C VAL A 185 -15.34 -46.66 -4.02
N ILE A 186 -14.69 -45.88 -4.90
CA ILE A 186 -13.83 -46.41 -5.96
C ILE A 186 -12.65 -45.44 -6.12
N GLY A 187 -11.48 -45.86 -5.65
CA GLY A 187 -10.21 -45.21 -6.00
C GLY A 187 -9.78 -45.55 -7.43
N PHE A 188 -8.78 -44.84 -7.96
CA PHE A 188 -7.64 -45.39 -8.69
C PHE A 188 -6.72 -44.25 -9.19
N LEU A 189 -5.40 -44.46 -9.00
CA LEU A 189 -4.26 -43.93 -9.79
C LEU A 189 -3.86 -42.46 -9.54
N ALA A 190 -2.88 -42.16 -8.68
CA ALA A 190 -1.43 -42.41 -8.86
C ALA A 190 -0.85 -41.80 -10.15
N TRP A 191 -0.32 -40.58 -10.05
CA TRP A 191 0.72 -40.09 -10.97
C TRP A 191 1.83 -39.43 -10.15
N ALA A 192 2.83 -40.26 -9.82
CA ALA A 192 4.10 -39.82 -9.26
C ALA A 192 4.95 -39.24 -10.40
N GLY A 193 5.19 -37.93 -10.35
CA GLY A 193 6.13 -37.23 -11.21
C GLY A 193 7.56 -37.57 -10.82
N LEU A 194 8.21 -38.35 -11.68
CA LEU A 194 9.60 -38.81 -11.56
C LEU A 194 10.57 -37.64 -11.75
N CYS A 195 11.39 -37.39 -10.73
CA CYS A 195 12.56 -36.53 -10.78
C CYS A 195 13.62 -37.15 -11.71
N ILE A 196 14.07 -36.40 -12.72
CA ILE A 196 15.31 -36.70 -13.46
C ILE A 196 16.26 -35.53 -13.24
N VAL A 197 17.25 -35.77 -12.37
CA VAL A 197 18.45 -34.94 -12.19
C VAL A 197 19.55 -35.55 -13.05
N PRO A 198 20.18 -34.83 -13.99
CA PRO A 198 21.41 -35.30 -14.61
C PRO A 198 22.61 -34.98 -13.72
N ALA A 199 23.27 -36.05 -13.26
CA ALA A 199 24.56 -36.00 -12.59
C ALA A 199 25.66 -35.59 -13.58
N ILE A 200 26.33 -34.46 -13.32
CA ILE A 200 27.60 -34.10 -13.97
C ILE A 200 28.70 -34.38 -12.95
N THR A 201 29.37 -35.52 -13.15
CA THR A 201 30.57 -35.93 -12.45
C THR A 201 31.75 -35.02 -12.79
N GLY A 202 32.40 -34.48 -11.76
CA GLY A 202 33.68 -33.80 -11.87
C GLY A 202 34.83 -34.77 -12.15
N LEU A 203 35.79 -34.31 -12.96
CA LEU A 203 37.15 -34.80 -12.97
C LEU A 203 38.07 -33.65 -12.54
N GLY A 204 38.45 -33.66 -11.27
CA GLY A 204 39.63 -32.96 -10.78
C GLY A 204 40.74 -33.98 -10.56
N ARG A 205 41.91 -33.76 -11.18
CA ARG A 205 43.14 -34.49 -10.87
C ARG A 205 44.26 -33.46 -10.78
N GLY A 206 44.66 -33.15 -9.55
CA GLY A 206 45.82 -32.33 -9.26
C GLY A 206 47.12 -33.15 -9.35
N ARG A 207 48.18 -32.49 -9.81
CA ARG A 207 49.44 -32.37 -9.06
C ARG A 207 50.16 -31.11 -9.55
#